data_AF-A0A7S3PWQ6-F1
#
_entry.id   AF-A0A7S3PWQ6-F1
#
_cell.length_a   1.000
_cell.length_b   1.000
_cell.length_c   1.000
_cell.angle_alpha   90.00
_cell.angle_beta   90.00
_cell.angle_gamma   90.00
#
_symmetry.space_group_name_H-M   'P 1'
#
loop_
_entity.id
_entity.type
_entity.pdbx_description
1 polymer ?
#
loop_
_entity_poly.entity_id
_entity_poly.type
_entity_poly.pdbx_seq_one_letter_code
_entity_poly.pdbx_strand_id
1 'polypeptide(L)'
;MGRDERVDDLYVNDCDRIFGKLSVLPSCKLYPDLMEMCDPIIRQWYDTFAFDKENSQLWKRMRRNIPKELNESAFILNEMMKHFDAIDKDSRPVTIIDMCSGVGYLSMFLSHLLPEEKVSRIIPIDVMFPAHNASKKKDSNEEETQEVLEKPKSGPHLSINHLKSPIHPIGIYPRRANIKKGRELRQITEYLIARAPGPVVILGVHLCKSLSVHTIRLFNTTIQRNKSATLFLKPCCLPGRKDLQRREPPFWEFEHMQKGGFGVKTLYCEEIDQTGDDAKETHSSSKDTAIEMKKNARLLTKSKDRDSQVNKNNGEGESRHDHNHNPDQRLPKSNQKNSLFSKWVELLLDAVHLGDGVTRRIEHCPVQLNHFQNQFIVATN
;
A
#
# COMPACT_ATOMS: atom_id res chain seq x y z
N MET A 1 -3.73 -47.17 -14.21
CA MET A 1 -4.05 -45.75 -13.95
C MET A 1 -3.36 -44.93 -15.03
N GLY A 2 -4.04 -44.69 -16.16
CA GLY A 2 -3.52 -43.79 -17.20
C GLY A 2 -3.77 -42.35 -16.76
N ARG A 3 -2.73 -41.54 -16.66
CA ARG A 3 -2.90 -40.08 -16.64
C ARG A 3 -3.40 -39.69 -18.04
N ASP A 4 -4.50 -38.95 -18.09
CA ASP A 4 -5.08 -38.42 -19.32
C ASP A 4 -4.05 -37.49 -19.97
N GLU A 5 -3.42 -37.90 -21.07
CA GLU A 5 -2.36 -37.16 -21.77
C GLU A 5 -2.80 -35.75 -22.21
N ARG A 6 -4.12 -35.49 -22.28
CA ARG A 6 -4.70 -34.16 -22.55
C ARG A 6 -4.53 -33.15 -21.42
N VAL A 7 -4.18 -33.64 -20.22
CA VAL A 7 -3.87 -32.79 -19.09
C VAL A 7 -2.57 -32.08 -19.42
N ASP A 8 -1.47 -32.78 -19.70
CA ASP A 8 -0.11 -32.22 -19.87
C ASP A 8 0.05 -31.10 -20.93
N ASP A 9 -0.71 -31.10 -22.03
CA ASP A 9 -0.65 -30.03 -23.05
C ASP A 9 -1.15 -28.66 -22.56
N LEU A 10 -2.02 -28.63 -21.55
CA LEU A 10 -2.43 -27.38 -20.91
C LEU A 10 -1.38 -26.85 -19.91
N TYR A 11 -0.39 -27.68 -19.52
CA TYR A 11 0.53 -27.39 -18.41
C TYR A 11 1.72 -26.57 -18.84
N VAL A 12 2.40 -27.00 -19.90
CA VAL A 12 3.49 -26.24 -20.55
C VAL A 12 3.03 -24.82 -20.88
N ASN A 13 1.75 -24.65 -21.23
CA ASN A 13 1.18 -23.37 -21.61
C ASN A 13 1.08 -22.34 -20.46
N ASP A 14 0.86 -22.74 -19.20
CA ASP A 14 0.59 -21.77 -18.14
C ASP A 14 1.85 -21.04 -17.66
N CYS A 15 2.94 -21.76 -17.37
CA CYS A 15 4.23 -21.15 -17.03
C CYS A 15 4.80 -20.36 -18.21
N ASP A 16 4.80 -20.93 -19.40
CA ASP A 16 5.29 -20.24 -20.60
C ASP A 16 4.50 -18.97 -20.89
N ARG A 17 3.19 -18.95 -20.62
CA ARG A 17 2.38 -17.72 -20.71
C ARG A 17 2.72 -16.71 -19.62
N ILE A 18 3.11 -17.14 -18.41
CA ILE A 18 3.59 -16.21 -17.36
C ILE A 18 4.90 -15.59 -17.82
N PHE A 19 5.87 -16.38 -18.28
CA PHE A 19 7.17 -15.89 -18.72
C PHE A 19 7.11 -15.10 -20.03
N GLY A 20 6.24 -15.49 -20.96
CA GLY A 20 5.97 -14.69 -22.16
C GLY A 20 5.35 -13.33 -21.85
N LYS A 21 4.60 -13.20 -20.74
CA LYS A 21 4.14 -11.90 -20.24
C LYS A 21 5.22 -11.14 -19.48
N LEU A 22 6.05 -11.82 -18.70
CA LEU A 22 7.15 -11.21 -17.96
C LEU A 22 8.18 -10.61 -18.92
N SER A 23 8.58 -11.34 -19.97
CA SER A 23 9.67 -10.97 -20.88
C SER A 23 9.52 -9.60 -21.55
N VAL A 24 8.28 -9.10 -21.68
CA VAL A 24 7.98 -7.78 -22.24
C VAL A 24 7.88 -6.66 -21.20
N LEU A 25 7.97 -6.99 -19.91
CA LEU A 25 7.88 -6.02 -18.82
C LEU A 25 9.25 -5.36 -18.55
N PRO A 26 9.26 -4.09 -18.11
CA PRO A 26 10.52 -3.37 -17.87
C PRO A 26 11.43 -4.06 -16.84
N SER A 27 10.85 -4.71 -15.83
CA SER A 27 11.61 -5.45 -14.80
C SER A 27 12.52 -6.52 -15.39
N CYS A 28 12.14 -7.21 -16.47
CA CYS A 28 13.00 -8.21 -17.11
C CYS A 28 14.25 -7.61 -17.72
N LYS A 29 14.16 -6.37 -18.24
CA LYS A 29 15.33 -5.66 -18.76
C LYS A 29 16.18 -5.06 -17.65
N LEU A 30 15.54 -4.55 -16.58
CA LEU A 30 16.22 -3.86 -15.48
C LEU A 30 16.88 -4.84 -14.49
N TYR A 31 16.33 -6.04 -14.32
CA TYR A 31 16.77 -7.03 -13.34
C TYR A 31 16.79 -8.45 -13.94
N PRO A 32 17.61 -8.72 -14.96
CA PRO A 32 17.64 -10.02 -15.63
C PRO A 32 17.97 -11.18 -14.67
N ASP A 33 18.96 -11.01 -13.80
CA ASP A 33 19.38 -12.04 -12.83
C ASP A 33 18.24 -12.39 -11.86
N LEU A 34 17.48 -11.38 -11.40
CA LEU A 34 16.29 -11.60 -10.57
C LEU A 34 15.25 -12.47 -11.28
N MET A 35 15.07 -12.27 -12.60
CA MET A 35 14.11 -13.07 -13.37
C MET A 35 14.58 -14.52 -13.53
N GLU A 36 15.88 -14.73 -13.74
CA GLU A 36 16.47 -16.06 -13.80
C GLU A 36 16.23 -16.82 -12.49
N MET A 37 16.41 -16.16 -11.34
CA MET A 37 16.12 -16.74 -10.03
C MET A 37 14.62 -16.98 -9.78
N CYS A 38 13.75 -16.12 -10.32
CA CYS A 38 12.30 -16.24 -10.16
C CYS A 38 11.69 -17.37 -11.02
N ASP A 39 12.33 -17.77 -12.13
CA ASP A 39 11.82 -18.85 -12.99
C ASP A 39 11.60 -20.19 -12.25
N PRO A 40 12.61 -20.78 -11.59
CA PRO A 40 12.43 -22.04 -10.87
C PRO A 40 11.44 -21.92 -9.71
N ILE A 41 11.33 -20.74 -9.06
CA ILE A 41 10.38 -20.50 -7.97
C ILE A 41 8.93 -20.56 -8.47
N ILE A 42 8.64 -19.88 -9.58
CA ILE A 42 7.28 -19.86 -10.16
C ILE A 42 6.90 -21.27 -10.65
N ARG A 43 7.84 -22.01 -11.24
CA ARG A 43 7.61 -23.42 -11.64
C ARG A 43 7.32 -24.31 -10.44
N GLN A 44 8.06 -24.17 -9.34
CA GLN A 44 7.78 -24.89 -8.10
C GLN A 44 6.38 -24.56 -7.54
N TRP A 45 5.98 -23.28 -7.55
CA TRP A 45 4.64 -22.88 -7.13
C TRP A 45 3.55 -23.46 -8.03
N TYR A 46 3.80 -23.53 -9.33
CA TYR A 46 2.92 -24.18 -10.28
C TYR A 46 2.74 -25.66 -9.93
N ASP A 47 3.83 -26.41 -9.80
CA ASP A 47 3.80 -27.84 -9.50
C ASP A 47 3.12 -28.15 -8.16
N THR A 48 3.25 -27.23 -7.20
CA THR A 48 2.65 -27.39 -5.88
C THR A 48 1.17 -27.03 -5.87
N PHE A 49 0.81 -25.85 -6.39
CA PHE A 49 -0.51 -25.27 -6.17
C PHE A 49 -1.49 -25.52 -7.32
N ALA A 50 -1.03 -25.82 -8.54
CA ALA A 50 -1.92 -26.02 -9.68
C ALA A 50 -2.71 -27.34 -9.58
N PHE A 51 -2.10 -28.37 -9.01
CA PHE A 51 -2.64 -29.73 -8.95
C PHE A 51 -3.35 -30.07 -7.64
N ASP A 52 -3.06 -29.32 -6.58
CA ASP A 52 -3.76 -29.45 -5.31
C ASP A 52 -5.23 -29.05 -5.50
N LYS A 53 -6.17 -29.99 -5.28
CA LYS A 53 -7.60 -29.73 -5.45
C LYS A 53 -8.09 -28.57 -4.59
N GLU A 54 -7.54 -28.38 -3.40
CA GLU A 54 -7.91 -27.30 -2.49
C GLU A 54 -7.34 -25.96 -2.93
N ASN A 55 -6.14 -25.97 -3.52
CA ASN A 55 -5.41 -24.75 -3.88
C ASN A 55 -5.46 -24.40 -5.38
N SER A 56 -5.98 -25.26 -6.25
CA SER A 56 -6.03 -25.07 -7.71
C SER A 56 -6.81 -23.80 -8.11
N GLN A 57 -7.86 -23.45 -7.37
CA GLN A 57 -8.62 -22.22 -7.58
C GLN A 57 -7.84 -20.99 -7.16
N LEU A 58 -7.04 -21.10 -6.11
CA LEU A 58 -6.13 -20.05 -5.69
C LEU A 58 -5.04 -19.85 -6.74
N TRP A 59 -4.40 -20.92 -7.23
CA TRP A 59 -3.42 -20.85 -8.31
C TRP A 59 -3.99 -20.13 -9.55
N LYS A 60 -5.19 -20.48 -9.99
CA LYS A 60 -5.88 -19.82 -11.11
C LYS A 60 -6.03 -18.31 -10.92
N ARG A 61 -6.27 -17.85 -9.69
CA ARG A 61 -6.29 -16.42 -9.35
C ARG A 61 -4.90 -15.84 -9.31
N MET A 62 -3.94 -16.58 -8.75
CA MET A 62 -2.61 -16.07 -8.49
C MET A 62 -1.80 -15.87 -9.76
N ARG A 63 -1.76 -16.90 -10.61
CA ARG A 63 -0.96 -16.93 -11.85
C ARG A 63 -1.22 -15.78 -12.81
N ARG A 64 -2.41 -15.17 -12.76
CA ARG A 64 -2.78 -14.03 -13.60
C ARG A 64 -2.08 -12.74 -13.18
N ASN A 65 -1.79 -12.60 -11.89
CA ASN A 65 -1.22 -11.40 -11.31
C ASN A 65 0.30 -11.50 -11.14
N ILE A 66 0.89 -12.70 -11.13
CA ILE A 66 2.35 -12.90 -10.99
C ILE A 66 3.16 -11.92 -11.84
N PRO A 67 2.92 -11.76 -13.17
CA PRO A 67 3.73 -10.84 -13.96
C PRO A 67 3.68 -9.39 -13.48
N LYS A 68 2.48 -8.91 -13.12
CA LYS A 68 2.27 -7.55 -12.63
C LYS A 68 2.93 -7.35 -11.27
N GLU A 69 2.66 -8.25 -10.33
CA GLU A 69 3.13 -8.16 -8.95
C GLU A 69 4.66 -8.30 -8.88
N LEU A 70 5.26 -9.21 -9.67
CA LEU A 70 6.71 -9.33 -9.78
C LEU A 70 7.33 -8.06 -10.39
N ASN A 71 6.77 -7.53 -11.48
CA ASN A 71 7.27 -6.31 -12.08
C ASN A 71 7.21 -5.11 -11.13
N GLU A 72 6.15 -4.99 -10.34
CA GLU A 72 5.95 -3.87 -9.41
C GLU A 72 6.86 -3.95 -8.17
N SER A 73 7.26 -5.16 -7.78
CA SER A 73 8.12 -5.45 -6.63
C SER A 73 9.58 -5.72 -6.97
N ALA A 74 9.94 -5.84 -8.25
CA ALA A 74 11.29 -6.22 -8.71
C ALA A 74 12.43 -5.39 -8.08
N PHE A 75 12.26 -4.06 -8.01
CA PHE A 75 13.24 -3.20 -7.34
C PHE A 75 13.47 -3.59 -5.88
N ILE A 76 12.39 -3.81 -5.12
CA ILE A 76 12.49 -4.17 -3.69
C ILE A 76 13.09 -5.55 -3.53
N LEU A 77 12.71 -6.53 -4.35
CA LEU A 77 13.31 -7.86 -4.33
C LEU A 77 14.84 -7.76 -4.55
N ASN A 78 15.26 -7.03 -5.58
CA ASN A 78 16.67 -6.84 -5.88
C ASN A 78 17.44 -6.12 -4.76
N GLU A 79 16.88 -5.04 -4.19
CA GLU A 79 17.52 -4.33 -3.07
C GLU A 79 17.56 -5.16 -1.79
N MET A 80 16.54 -6.00 -1.55
CA MET A 80 16.54 -6.94 -0.42
C MET A 80 17.65 -7.97 -0.56
N MET A 81 17.88 -8.51 -1.76
CA MET A 81 18.97 -9.44 -2.00
C MET A 81 20.33 -8.81 -1.68
N LYS A 82 20.61 -7.61 -2.24
CA LYS A 82 21.84 -6.87 -1.93
C LYS A 82 21.99 -6.55 -0.44
N HIS A 83 20.90 -6.17 0.22
CA HIS A 83 20.90 -5.87 1.64
C HIS A 83 21.28 -7.11 2.46
N PHE A 84 20.74 -8.28 2.12
CA PHE A 84 21.04 -9.53 2.82
C PHE A 84 22.40 -10.12 2.47
N ASP A 85 22.95 -9.84 1.29
CA ASP A 85 24.33 -10.19 0.94
C ASP A 85 25.34 -9.45 1.84
N ALA A 86 25.03 -8.20 2.21
CA ALA A 86 25.87 -7.37 3.07
C ALA A 86 25.77 -7.71 4.57
N ILE A 87 24.75 -8.46 5.01
CA ILE A 87 24.60 -8.85 6.42
C ILE A 87 25.57 -9.99 6.74
N ASP A 88 26.34 -9.85 7.82
CA ASP A 88 27.20 -10.92 8.32
C ASP A 88 26.38 -12.14 8.76
N LYS A 89 26.85 -13.35 8.45
CA LYS A 89 26.20 -14.61 8.82
C LYS A 89 26.05 -14.77 10.33
N ASP A 90 26.95 -14.19 11.11
CA ASP A 90 26.91 -14.23 12.58
C ASP A 90 25.98 -13.16 13.18
N SER A 91 25.36 -12.32 12.34
CA SER A 91 24.37 -11.33 12.79
C SER A 91 23.09 -12.00 13.28
N ARG A 92 22.37 -11.29 14.16
CA ARG A 92 21.03 -11.75 14.59
C ARG A 92 20.08 -11.79 13.38
N PRO A 93 19.26 -12.85 13.26
CA PRO A 93 18.39 -13.01 12.11
C PRO A 93 17.32 -11.91 12.02
N VAL A 94 17.09 -11.45 10.80
CA VAL A 94 16.21 -10.32 10.50
C VAL A 94 14.74 -10.74 10.50
N THR A 95 13.86 -9.89 11.02
CA THR A 95 12.41 -10.06 10.87
C THR A 95 11.88 -9.15 9.77
N ILE A 96 11.16 -9.70 8.81
CA ILE A 96 10.59 -8.94 7.68
C ILE A 96 9.10 -8.71 7.92
N ILE A 97 8.63 -7.48 7.77
CA ILE A 97 7.23 -7.07 7.89
C ILE A 97 6.76 -6.52 6.55
N ASP A 98 5.86 -7.22 5.86
CA ASP A 98 5.32 -6.83 4.56
C ASP A 98 3.94 -6.18 4.73
N MET A 99 3.90 -4.85 4.66
CA MET A 99 2.73 -4.03 4.99
C MET A 99 1.76 -3.91 3.81
N CYS A 100 0.48 -4.20 4.06
CA CYS A 100 -0.57 -4.23 3.04
C CYS A 100 -0.26 -5.22 1.91
N SER A 101 0.20 -6.40 2.30
CA SER A 101 0.75 -7.43 1.42
C SER A 101 -0.24 -8.03 0.42
N GLY A 102 -1.54 -7.77 0.58
CA GLY A 102 -2.59 -8.41 -0.22
C GLY A 102 -2.50 -9.94 -0.12
N VAL A 103 -2.22 -10.60 -1.25
CA VAL A 103 -2.08 -12.07 -1.35
C VAL A 103 -0.73 -12.58 -0.82
N GLY A 104 0.25 -11.70 -0.67
CA GLY A 104 1.58 -12.03 -0.15
C GLY A 104 2.60 -12.46 -1.20
N TYR A 105 2.46 -12.04 -2.48
CA TYR A 105 3.45 -12.39 -3.53
C TYR A 105 4.87 -11.98 -3.15
N LEU A 106 5.04 -10.75 -2.67
CA LEU A 106 6.34 -10.25 -2.24
C LEU A 106 6.91 -11.13 -1.12
N SER A 107 6.12 -11.39 -0.08
CA SER A 107 6.51 -12.30 1.01
C SER A 107 6.87 -13.71 0.52
N MET A 108 6.14 -14.26 -0.46
CA MET A 108 6.46 -15.57 -1.03
C MET A 108 7.77 -15.54 -1.80
N PHE A 109 8.00 -14.55 -2.68
CA PHE A 109 9.27 -14.43 -3.40
C PHE A 109 10.45 -14.27 -2.42
N LEU A 110 10.32 -13.41 -1.40
CA LEU A 110 11.36 -13.22 -0.39
C LEU A 110 11.70 -14.51 0.37
N SER A 111 10.71 -15.39 0.58
CA SER A 111 10.95 -16.67 1.25
C SER A 111 11.90 -17.59 0.48
N HIS A 112 11.89 -17.51 -0.86
CA HIS A 112 12.75 -18.32 -1.72
C HIS A 112 14.05 -17.61 -2.12
N LEU A 113 14.05 -16.27 -2.21
CA LEU A 113 15.19 -15.49 -2.72
C LEU A 113 16.20 -15.12 -1.63
N LEU A 114 15.81 -15.10 -0.35
CA LEU A 114 16.68 -14.69 0.74
C LEU A 114 17.36 -15.90 1.42
N PRO A 115 18.56 -15.72 1.97
CA PRO A 115 19.25 -16.76 2.73
C PRO A 115 18.49 -17.09 4.02
N GLU A 116 18.08 -18.36 4.16
CA GLU A 116 17.24 -18.84 5.26
C GLU A 116 17.88 -18.57 6.63
N GLU A 117 19.19 -18.74 6.74
CA GLU A 117 19.94 -18.57 7.99
C GLU A 117 19.95 -17.12 8.50
N LYS A 118 19.73 -16.14 7.61
CA LYS A 118 19.73 -14.71 7.97
C LYS A 118 18.33 -14.16 8.25
N VAL A 119 17.27 -14.92 7.99
CA VAL A 119 15.88 -14.45 8.14
C VAL A 119 15.16 -15.26 9.21
N SER A 120 14.72 -14.60 10.29
CA SER A 120 13.96 -15.27 11.35
C SER A 120 12.56 -15.66 10.90
N ARG A 121 11.88 -14.75 10.19
CA ARG A 121 10.48 -14.89 9.76
C ARG A 121 10.06 -13.77 8.82
N ILE A 122 9.08 -14.06 7.97
CA ILE A 122 8.39 -13.07 7.12
C ILE A 122 6.94 -12.93 7.62
N ILE A 123 6.49 -11.70 7.84
CA ILE A 123 5.17 -11.40 8.40
C ILE A 123 4.39 -10.49 7.42
N PRO A 124 3.62 -11.06 6.48
CA PRO A 124 2.69 -10.29 5.67
C PRO A 124 1.50 -9.81 6.51
N ILE A 125 1.17 -8.53 6.38
CA ILE A 125 0.10 -7.87 7.13
C ILE A 125 -0.94 -7.30 6.18
N ASP A 126 -2.18 -7.78 6.30
CA ASP A 126 -3.30 -7.27 5.52
C ASP A 126 -4.65 -7.48 6.24
N VAL A 127 -5.63 -6.64 5.96
CA VAL A 127 -7.01 -6.79 6.49
C VAL A 127 -7.72 -8.02 5.92
N MET A 128 -7.27 -8.52 4.78
CA MET A 128 -7.85 -9.66 4.06
C MET A 128 -7.50 -11.03 4.66
N PHE A 129 -6.45 -11.11 5.49
CA PHE A 129 -6.12 -12.36 6.17
C PHE A 129 -7.16 -12.75 7.24
N PRO A 130 -7.31 -14.05 7.53
CA PRO A 130 -8.18 -14.50 8.61
C PRO A 130 -7.66 -14.05 9.98
N ALA A 131 -8.57 -13.83 10.93
CA ALA A 131 -8.20 -13.53 12.31
C ALA A 131 -7.57 -14.77 12.98
N HIS A 132 -6.57 -14.57 13.85
CA HIS A 132 -5.78 -15.65 14.45
C HIS A 132 -6.60 -16.72 15.19
N ASN A 133 -7.79 -16.37 15.68
CA ASN A 133 -8.65 -17.25 16.48
C ASN A 133 -9.92 -17.70 15.73
N ALA A 134 -10.04 -17.44 14.43
CA ALA A 134 -11.26 -17.80 13.68
C ALA A 134 -11.52 -19.31 13.65
N SER A 135 -10.50 -20.15 13.84
CA SER A 135 -10.60 -21.61 13.83
C SER A 135 -11.00 -22.25 15.17
N LYS A 136 -11.04 -21.52 16.29
CA LYS A 136 -11.24 -22.11 17.64
C LYS A 136 -12.70 -22.15 18.13
N LYS A 137 -13.69 -21.91 17.26
CA LYS A 137 -15.09 -21.74 17.70
C LYS A 137 -15.97 -23.01 17.64
N LYS A 138 -15.40 -24.22 17.58
CA LYS A 138 -16.20 -25.45 17.34
C LYS A 138 -16.22 -26.52 18.45
N ASP A 139 -15.69 -26.25 19.65
CA ASP A 139 -15.60 -27.29 20.70
C ASP A 139 -16.44 -27.01 21.95
N SER A 140 -17.59 -26.34 21.84
CA SER A 140 -18.56 -26.26 22.95
C SER A 140 -19.87 -26.94 22.58
N ASN A 141 -19.92 -28.25 22.87
CA ASN A 141 -21.08 -29.05 23.30
C ASN A 141 -22.49 -28.51 22.94
N GLU A 142 -22.91 -28.62 21.69
CA GLU A 142 -24.33 -28.77 21.35
C GLU A 142 -24.50 -30.00 20.45
N GLU A 143 -25.44 -30.84 20.84
CA GLU A 143 -25.71 -32.18 20.32
C GLU A 143 -25.95 -32.17 18.80
N GLU A 144 -25.10 -32.94 18.11
CA GLU A 144 -25.43 -33.93 17.08
C GLU A 144 -26.76 -33.75 16.31
N THR A 145 -26.96 -32.61 15.65
CA THR A 145 -27.68 -32.60 14.38
C THR A 145 -26.65 -32.75 13.26
N GLN A 146 -26.78 -33.80 12.45
CA GLN A 146 -26.08 -33.99 11.18
C GLN A 146 -26.48 -32.89 10.16
N GLU A 147 -26.25 -31.63 10.51
CA GLU A 147 -26.18 -30.57 9.51
C GLU A 147 -24.86 -30.75 8.77
N VAL A 148 -24.99 -31.30 7.56
CA VAL A 148 -24.13 -31.08 6.40
C VAL A 148 -23.10 -30.00 6.70
N LEU A 149 -21.82 -30.38 6.85
CA LEU A 149 -20.72 -29.43 6.92
C LEU A 149 -20.83 -28.51 5.69
N GLU A 150 -21.49 -27.37 5.85
CA GLU A 150 -21.53 -26.35 4.82
C GLU A 150 -20.06 -26.00 4.58
N LYS A 151 -19.56 -26.36 3.39
CA LYS A 151 -18.25 -25.94 2.92
C LYS A 151 -18.11 -24.47 3.28
N PRO A 152 -17.02 -24.05 3.95
CA PRO A 152 -16.86 -22.67 4.36
C PRO A 152 -17.13 -21.80 3.13
N LYS A 153 -18.28 -21.09 3.14
CA LYS A 153 -18.67 -20.18 2.07
C LYS A 153 -17.44 -19.35 1.80
N SER A 154 -16.88 -19.45 0.59
CA SER A 154 -15.61 -18.85 0.22
C SER A 154 -15.70 -17.35 0.45
N GLY A 155 -15.40 -16.93 1.67
CA GLY A 155 -15.36 -15.52 2.00
C GLY A 155 -14.31 -14.85 1.12
N PRO A 156 -14.33 -13.53 1.02
CA PRO A 156 -13.30 -12.78 0.30
C PRO A 156 -11.89 -12.95 0.90
N HIS A 157 -11.76 -13.71 1.99
CA HIS A 157 -10.51 -13.97 2.68
C HIS A 157 -9.59 -14.89 1.87
N LEU A 158 -8.32 -14.56 1.90
CA LEU A 158 -7.28 -15.36 1.28
C LEU A 158 -7.06 -16.61 2.14
N SER A 159 -7.02 -17.78 1.48
CA SER A 159 -6.49 -18.98 2.12
C SER A 159 -5.08 -18.66 2.63
N ILE A 160 -4.73 -19.12 3.83
CA ILE A 160 -3.38 -18.97 4.37
C ILE A 160 -2.51 -20.20 4.09
N ASN A 161 -3.11 -21.25 3.52
CA ASN A 161 -2.45 -22.55 3.35
C ASN A 161 -1.27 -22.45 2.37
N HIS A 162 -1.38 -21.62 1.33
CA HIS A 162 -0.27 -21.43 0.40
C HIS A 162 0.91 -20.73 1.08
N LEU A 163 0.68 -19.67 1.86
CA LEU A 163 1.75 -18.98 2.60
C LEU A 163 2.41 -19.87 3.66
N LYS A 164 1.66 -20.81 4.24
CA LYS A 164 2.17 -21.76 5.24
C LYS A 164 2.67 -23.07 4.63
N SER A 165 2.68 -23.18 3.31
CA SER A 165 3.14 -24.38 2.62
C SER A 165 4.62 -24.64 2.94
N PRO A 166 5.03 -25.90 3.18
CA PRO A 166 6.42 -26.24 3.48
C PRO A 166 7.36 -26.03 2.28
N ILE A 167 6.84 -25.66 1.09
CA ILE A 167 7.67 -25.29 -0.05
C ILE A 167 8.44 -23.99 0.19
N HIS A 168 7.98 -23.16 1.12
CA HIS A 168 8.59 -21.89 1.47
C HIS A 168 9.74 -22.11 2.46
N PRO A 169 11.01 -21.91 2.06
CA PRO A 169 12.16 -22.16 2.92
C PRO A 169 12.11 -21.33 4.20
N ILE A 170 11.82 -20.03 4.07
CA ILE A 170 11.63 -19.14 5.20
C ILE A 170 10.15 -19.10 5.56
N GLY A 171 9.83 -19.41 6.83
CA GLY A 171 8.45 -19.40 7.33
C GLY A 171 7.74 -18.05 7.16
N ILE A 172 6.54 -18.10 6.58
CA ILE A 172 5.66 -16.94 6.35
C ILE A 172 4.47 -16.99 7.33
N TYR A 173 4.31 -15.93 8.12
CA TYR A 173 3.35 -15.85 9.22
C TYR A 173 2.32 -14.74 8.97
N PRO A 174 1.31 -14.96 8.11
CA PRO A 174 0.33 -13.93 7.77
C PRO A 174 -0.44 -13.46 9.00
N ARG A 175 -0.61 -12.14 9.10
CA ARG A 175 -1.32 -11.50 10.22
C ARG A 175 -2.39 -10.56 9.70
N ARG A 176 -3.62 -10.76 10.20
CA ARG A 176 -4.68 -9.77 9.99
C ARG A 176 -4.43 -8.52 10.80
N ALA A 177 -4.26 -7.37 10.14
CA ALA A 177 -4.30 -6.07 10.80
C ALA A 177 -4.74 -4.95 9.83
N ASN A 178 -5.48 -3.98 10.36
CA ASN A 178 -5.84 -2.71 9.76
C ASN A 178 -4.92 -1.62 10.32
N ILE A 179 -3.85 -1.35 9.59
CA ILE A 179 -2.80 -0.41 9.99
C ILE A 179 -3.29 1.05 10.10
N LYS A 180 -4.52 1.34 9.60
CA LYS A 180 -5.17 2.64 9.79
C LYS A 180 -5.70 2.86 11.21
N LYS A 181 -5.74 1.81 12.03
CA LYS A 181 -6.16 1.89 13.43
C LYS A 181 -4.94 1.92 14.33
N GLY A 182 -4.79 2.99 15.13
CA GLY A 182 -3.65 3.13 16.05
C GLY A 182 -3.48 1.95 17.02
N ARG A 183 -4.59 1.33 17.47
CA ARG A 183 -4.53 0.12 18.32
C ARG A 183 -3.83 -1.05 17.63
N GLU A 184 -4.13 -1.30 16.36
CA GLU A 184 -3.55 -2.43 15.62
C GLU A 184 -2.10 -2.13 15.25
N LEU A 185 -1.76 -0.87 14.95
CA LEU A 185 -0.38 -0.43 14.76
C LEU A 185 0.47 -0.63 16.03
N ARG A 186 -0.07 -0.26 17.21
CA ARG A 186 0.58 -0.54 18.50
C ARG A 186 0.81 -2.03 18.72
N GLN A 187 -0.14 -2.88 18.34
CA GLN A 187 0.04 -4.33 18.45
C GLN A 187 1.18 -4.85 17.55
N ILE A 188 1.33 -4.31 16.33
CA ILE A 188 2.46 -4.63 15.46
C ILE A 188 3.78 -4.24 16.14
N THR A 189 3.85 -3.02 16.70
CA THR A 189 5.03 -2.55 17.44
C THR A 189 5.36 -3.45 18.63
N GLU A 190 4.40 -3.76 19.51
CA GLU A 190 4.68 -4.51 20.73
C GLU A 190 4.95 -5.99 20.49
N TYR A 191 4.20 -6.62 19.58
CA TYR A 191 4.24 -8.07 19.45
C TYR A 191 5.14 -8.57 18.33
N LEU A 192 5.37 -7.76 17.29
CA LEU A 192 6.17 -8.16 16.13
C LEU A 192 7.54 -7.50 16.15
N ILE A 193 7.60 -6.18 16.36
CA ILE A 193 8.85 -5.42 16.31
C ILE A 193 9.66 -5.56 17.61
N ALA A 194 9.07 -5.25 18.76
CA ALA A 194 9.77 -5.27 20.04
C ALA A 194 10.27 -6.68 20.41
N ARG A 195 9.59 -7.73 19.91
CA ARG A 195 9.93 -9.14 20.13
C ARG A 195 10.74 -9.76 19.00
N ALA A 196 11.08 -9.02 17.94
CA ALA A 196 11.94 -9.54 16.88
C ALA A 196 13.33 -9.87 17.44
N PRO A 197 13.93 -11.03 17.11
CA PRO A 197 15.22 -11.44 17.68
C PRO A 197 16.39 -10.54 17.23
N GLY A 198 16.33 -10.04 16.00
CA GLY A 198 17.34 -9.16 15.39
C GLY A 198 16.75 -7.87 14.83
N PRO A 199 17.42 -7.26 13.83
CA PRO A 199 16.92 -6.11 13.08
C PRO A 199 15.57 -6.39 12.42
N VAL A 200 14.85 -5.33 12.05
CA VAL A 200 13.55 -5.42 11.37
C VAL A 200 13.60 -4.73 10.01
N VAL A 201 13.13 -5.42 8.97
CA VAL A 201 12.88 -4.77 7.68
C VAL A 201 11.38 -4.55 7.52
N ILE A 202 10.97 -3.30 7.28
CA ILE A 202 9.59 -2.92 7.01
C ILE A 202 9.46 -2.65 5.51
N LEU A 203 8.62 -3.44 4.86
CA LEU A 203 8.35 -3.37 3.43
C LEU A 203 6.94 -2.84 3.20
N GLY A 204 6.76 -2.14 2.09
CA GLY A 204 5.43 -1.78 1.65
C GLY A 204 5.36 -1.47 0.17
N VAL A 205 4.62 -2.28 -0.58
CA VAL A 205 4.34 -2.07 -2.01
C VAL A 205 2.85 -1.87 -2.20
N HIS A 206 2.46 -0.93 -3.06
CA HIS A 206 1.06 -0.57 -3.26
C HIS A 206 0.37 -0.02 -2.00
N LEU A 207 1.09 0.79 -1.22
CA LEU A 207 0.46 1.50 -0.10
C LEU A 207 -0.30 2.71 -0.61
N CYS A 208 -1.61 2.55 -0.68
CA CYS A 208 -2.48 3.56 -1.26
C CYS A 208 -2.98 4.52 -0.19
N LYS A 209 -3.04 5.81 -0.53
CA LYS A 209 -3.57 6.87 0.34
C LYS A 209 -2.75 6.99 1.62
N SER A 210 -3.39 6.98 2.79
CA SER A 210 -2.74 7.14 4.10
C SER A 210 -1.91 5.93 4.55
N LEU A 211 -1.92 4.81 3.82
CA LEU A 211 -1.21 3.60 4.24
C LEU A 211 0.31 3.82 4.31
N SER A 212 0.88 4.60 3.38
CA SER A 212 2.32 4.93 3.39
C SER A 212 2.71 5.72 4.64
N VAL A 213 1.86 6.68 5.05
CA VAL A 213 2.03 7.47 6.28
C VAL A 213 2.05 6.57 7.52
N HIS A 214 1.11 5.62 7.61
CA HIS A 214 1.07 4.68 8.75
C HIS A 214 2.31 3.77 8.81
N THR A 215 2.89 3.45 7.64
CA THR A 215 4.10 2.62 7.56
C THR A 215 5.35 3.39 7.97
N ILE A 216 5.48 4.66 7.56
CA ILE A 216 6.55 5.54 8.07
C ILE A 216 6.40 5.77 9.57
N ARG A 217 5.16 5.97 10.07
CA ARG A 217 4.92 6.07 11.52
C ARG A 217 5.41 4.82 12.26
N LEU A 218 5.18 3.63 11.71
CA LEU A 218 5.67 2.38 12.27
C LEU A 218 7.20 2.34 12.31
N PHE A 219 7.86 2.73 11.20
CA PHE A 219 9.31 2.83 11.11
C PHE A 219 9.89 3.80 12.14
N ASN A 220 9.38 5.03 12.21
CA ASN A 220 9.82 6.02 13.19
C ASN A 220 9.64 5.51 14.64
N THR A 221 8.50 4.87 14.93
CA THR A 221 8.26 4.27 16.26
C THR A 221 9.25 3.14 16.56
N THR A 222 9.70 2.42 15.54
CA THR A 222 10.70 1.35 15.67
C THR A 222 12.05 1.93 16.06
N ILE A 223 12.48 3.00 15.38
CA ILE A 223 13.74 3.72 15.67
C ILE A 223 13.71 4.32 17.06
N GLN A 224 12.62 5.00 17.44
CA GLN A 224 12.45 5.61 18.78
C GLN A 224 12.56 4.60 19.92
N ARG A 225 12.38 3.30 19.64
CA ARG A 225 12.55 2.20 20.59
C ARG A 225 13.95 1.58 20.54
N ASN A 226 14.91 2.27 19.92
CA ASN A 226 16.29 1.82 19.72
C ASN A 226 16.38 0.45 19.03
N LYS A 227 15.46 0.18 18.09
CA LYS A 227 15.47 -1.04 17.29
C LYS A 227 15.99 -0.72 15.90
N SER A 228 17.08 -1.37 15.48
CA SER A 228 17.59 -1.23 14.10
C SER A 228 16.55 -1.70 13.09
N ALA A 229 16.31 -0.85 12.10
CA ALA A 229 15.30 -1.03 11.10
C ALA A 229 15.70 -0.47 9.73
N THR A 230 15.22 -1.14 8.70
CA THR A 230 15.28 -0.68 7.32
C THR A 230 13.87 -0.57 6.75
N LEU A 231 13.59 0.50 6.01
CA LEU A 231 12.33 0.75 5.34
C LEU A 231 12.53 0.67 3.82
N PHE A 232 11.70 -0.11 3.15
CA PHE A 232 11.50 -0.03 1.70
C PHE A 232 10.02 0.25 1.41
N LEU A 233 9.73 1.40 0.83
CA LEU A 233 8.36 1.87 0.65
C LEU A 233 8.11 2.36 -0.77
N LYS A 234 7.13 1.75 -1.45
CA LYS A 234 6.59 2.19 -2.74
C LYS A 234 5.15 2.68 -2.57
N PRO A 235 4.91 3.99 -2.40
CA PRO A 235 3.54 4.52 -2.38
C PRO A 235 2.86 4.33 -3.74
N CYS A 236 1.55 4.02 -3.78
CA CYS A 236 0.80 3.96 -5.05
C CYS A 236 -0.05 5.22 -5.29
N CYS A 237 -0.82 5.64 -4.29
CA CYS A 237 -1.85 6.65 -4.52
C CYS A 237 -1.63 7.88 -3.66
N LEU A 238 -1.90 9.03 -4.26
CA LEU A 238 -2.12 10.26 -3.51
C LEU A 238 -3.29 10.06 -2.53
N PRO A 239 -3.14 10.49 -1.27
CA PRO A 239 -4.23 10.45 -0.31
C PRO A 239 -5.35 11.41 -0.73
N GLY A 240 -6.60 11.00 -0.50
CA GLY A 240 -7.74 11.90 -0.70
C GLY A 240 -7.83 12.92 0.43
N ARG A 241 -8.56 14.03 0.20
CA ARG A 241 -8.74 15.09 1.20
C ARG A 241 -9.22 14.57 2.56
N LYS A 242 -10.13 13.59 2.58
CA LYS A 242 -10.66 12.98 3.81
C LYS A 242 -9.65 12.07 4.52
N ASP A 243 -8.73 11.46 3.77
CA ASP A 243 -7.72 10.56 4.33
C ASP A 243 -6.68 11.35 5.15
N LEU A 244 -6.45 12.62 4.80
CA LEU A 244 -5.50 13.52 5.45
C LEU A 244 -6.09 14.31 6.63
N GLN A 245 -7.42 14.29 6.83
CA GLN A 245 -8.09 15.05 7.90
C GLN A 245 -8.08 14.35 9.27
N ARG A 246 -7.41 13.19 9.41
CA ARG A 246 -7.43 12.43 10.66
C ARG A 246 -6.48 13.01 11.71
N ARG A 247 -7.04 13.29 12.88
CA ARG A 247 -6.42 13.92 14.05
C ARG A 247 -5.68 12.94 15.00
N GLU A 248 -4.82 12.04 14.51
CA GLU A 248 -3.83 11.37 15.41
C GLU A 248 -2.36 11.68 15.03
N PRO A 249 -1.49 12.10 15.99
CA PRO A 249 -0.07 12.40 15.76
C PRO A 249 0.75 11.20 15.23
N PRO A 250 1.91 11.43 14.58
CA PRO A 250 2.49 12.74 14.22
C PRO A 250 1.70 13.38 13.06
N PHE A 251 1.38 14.67 13.21
CA PHE A 251 0.56 15.39 12.24
C PHE A 251 1.34 16.00 11.09
N TRP A 252 0.66 16.00 9.96
CA TRP A 252 0.88 16.84 8.80
C TRP A 252 -0.36 17.73 8.74
N GLU A 253 -0.24 19.04 8.89
CA GLU A 253 -1.32 19.93 8.49
C GLU A 253 -1.16 20.19 6.99
N PHE A 254 -2.09 19.66 6.19
CA PHE A 254 -2.10 19.97 4.76
C PHE A 254 -2.93 21.22 4.52
N GLU A 255 -2.28 22.36 4.36
CA GLU A 255 -2.95 23.60 3.96
C GLU A 255 -3.29 23.58 2.45
N HIS A 256 -4.45 24.16 2.11
CA HIS A 256 -4.80 24.45 0.72
C HIS A 256 -3.93 25.61 0.23
N MET A 257 -3.08 25.38 -0.77
CA MET A 257 -2.45 26.48 -1.47
C MET A 257 -3.51 27.22 -2.30
N GLN A 258 -3.45 28.55 -2.39
CA GLN A 258 -4.44 29.41 -3.09
C GLN A 258 -4.74 29.00 -4.56
N LYS A 259 -3.95 28.10 -5.16
CA LYS A 259 -4.12 27.56 -6.53
C LYS A 259 -4.63 26.10 -6.58
N GLY A 260 -5.16 25.55 -5.48
CA GLY A 260 -5.69 24.18 -5.43
C GLY A 260 -4.63 23.07 -5.30
N GLY A 261 -3.41 23.42 -4.85
CA GLY A 261 -2.36 22.46 -4.52
C GLY A 261 -2.41 22.05 -3.04
N PHE A 262 -1.86 20.86 -2.73
CA PHE A 262 -1.61 20.44 -1.36
C PHE A 262 -0.26 21.02 -0.91
N GLY A 263 -0.27 21.91 0.08
CA GLY A 263 0.90 22.26 0.88
C GLY A 263 0.98 21.31 2.07
N VAL A 264 2.18 21.01 2.54
CA VAL A 264 2.38 20.40 3.86
C VAL A 264 3.00 21.44 4.76
N LYS A 265 2.38 21.63 5.92
CA LYS A 265 3.02 22.18 7.09
C LYS A 265 3.34 21.01 8.01
N THR A 266 4.62 20.68 8.14
CA THR A 266 5.10 19.72 9.14
C THR A 266 4.90 20.33 10.52
N LEU A 267 4.05 19.74 11.35
CA LEU A 267 3.80 20.21 12.72
C LEU A 267 4.86 19.75 13.73
N TYR A 268 5.99 19.19 13.28
CA TYR A 268 7.06 18.73 14.15
C TYR A 268 8.36 19.48 13.84
N CYS A 269 8.56 20.58 14.58
CA CYS A 269 9.83 21.02 15.19
C CYS A 269 9.74 22.38 15.91
N GLU A 270 8.55 22.97 16.13
CA GLU A 270 8.43 24.29 16.80
C GLU A 270 7.64 24.31 18.13
N GLU A 271 7.27 23.16 18.70
CA GLU A 271 6.54 23.12 20.00
C GLU A 271 7.26 22.34 21.12
N ILE A 272 8.59 22.24 21.04
CA ILE A 272 9.41 21.98 22.23
C ILE A 272 10.48 23.07 22.22
N ASP A 273 10.46 23.89 23.27
CA ASP A 273 11.29 25.08 23.50
C ASP A 273 10.97 26.32 22.66
N GLN A 274 9.94 27.06 23.10
CA GLN A 274 10.10 28.47 23.45
C GLN A 274 8.85 29.06 24.12
N THR A 275 9.06 29.58 25.34
CA THR A 275 8.33 30.67 26.01
C THR A 275 6.83 30.45 26.21
N GLY A 276 6.35 30.24 27.43
CA GLY A 276 6.55 31.16 28.55
C GLY A 276 5.17 31.70 28.93
N ASP A 277 4.96 31.84 30.22
CA ASP A 277 3.79 32.49 30.80
C ASP A 277 3.42 33.80 30.09
N ASP A 278 2.14 34.16 30.20
CA ASP A 278 1.51 35.44 29.83
C ASP A 278 0.83 35.54 28.46
N ALA A 279 -0.46 35.18 28.41
CA ALA A 279 -1.51 36.12 27.99
C ALA A 279 -2.91 35.56 28.25
N LYS A 280 -3.57 36.17 29.24
CA LYS A 280 -5.01 36.12 29.50
C LYS A 280 -5.79 36.89 28.42
N GLU A 281 -7.07 36.52 28.31
CA GLU A 281 -8.23 37.37 27.96
C GLU A 281 -8.26 38.06 26.58
N THR A 282 -9.22 37.68 25.73
CA THR A 282 -10.46 38.47 25.49
C THR A 282 -11.32 37.95 24.32
N HIS A 283 -12.63 38.17 24.46
CA HIS A 283 -13.69 38.26 23.45
C HIS A 283 -14.41 37.01 22.91
N SER A 284 -15.45 36.65 23.68
CA SER A 284 -16.76 36.20 23.20
C SER A 284 -17.54 37.33 22.52
N SER A 285 -18.07 37.10 21.30
CA SER A 285 -19.33 37.69 20.76
C SER A 285 -19.35 37.52 19.24
N SER A 286 -20.26 36.69 18.70
CA SER A 286 -20.84 36.76 17.32
C SER A 286 -21.50 35.45 16.87
N LYS A 287 -22.26 34.77 17.74
CA LYS A 287 -23.05 33.58 17.32
C LYS A 287 -24.53 33.84 17.01
N ASP A 288 -25.04 35.05 17.26
CA ASP A 288 -26.49 35.29 17.16
C ASP A 288 -26.97 35.92 15.84
N THR A 289 -26.07 36.37 14.96
CA THR A 289 -26.49 37.01 13.68
C THR A 289 -26.70 36.01 12.53
N ALA A 290 -26.25 34.77 12.66
CA ALA A 290 -26.26 33.78 11.57
C ALA A 290 -27.54 32.91 11.52
N ILE A 291 -28.36 32.91 12.57
CA ILE A 291 -29.55 32.06 12.68
C ILE A 291 -30.79 32.75 12.08
N GLU A 292 -30.84 34.07 12.06
CA GLU A 292 -32.01 34.83 11.58
C GLU A 292 -32.07 34.96 10.05
N MET A 293 -30.93 35.01 9.36
CA MET A 293 -30.87 35.08 7.89
C MET A 293 -31.31 33.78 7.18
N LYS A 294 -31.18 32.61 7.82
CA LYS A 294 -31.57 31.33 7.22
C LYS A 294 -33.07 31.04 7.29
N LYS A 295 -33.83 31.75 8.13
CA LYS A 295 -35.29 31.58 8.22
C LYS A 295 -36.04 32.32 7.10
N ASN A 296 -35.54 33.47 6.64
CA ASN A 296 -36.21 34.27 5.61
C ASN A 296 -36.00 33.76 4.18
N ALA A 297 -34.94 33.01 3.90
CA ALA A 297 -34.68 32.44 2.57
C ALA A 297 -35.58 31.23 2.21
N ARG A 298 -36.28 30.63 3.18
CA ARG A 298 -37.14 29.44 2.97
C ARG A 298 -38.61 29.76 2.66
N LEU A 299 -39.02 31.03 2.70
CA LEU A 299 -40.40 31.45 2.40
C LEU A 299 -40.61 31.95 0.95
N LEU A 300 -39.56 32.00 0.12
CA LEU A 300 -39.62 32.62 -1.22
C LEU A 300 -39.52 31.65 -2.41
N THR A 301 -39.56 30.34 -2.20
CA THR A 301 -39.40 29.33 -3.29
C THR A 301 -40.63 28.45 -3.55
N LYS A 302 -41.83 28.91 -3.18
CA LYS A 302 -43.10 28.28 -3.60
C LYS A 302 -43.99 29.26 -4.36
N SER A 303 -43.60 29.58 -5.59
CA SER A 303 -44.52 30.02 -6.64
C SER A 303 -43.74 30.18 -7.94
N LYS A 304 -43.91 29.23 -8.86
CA LYS A 304 -43.97 29.42 -10.32
C LYS A 304 -43.78 28.06 -11.03
N ASP A 305 -44.91 27.40 -11.24
CA ASP A 305 -45.11 26.44 -12.32
C ASP A 305 -46.06 27.08 -13.35
N ARG A 306 -45.89 26.71 -14.63
CA ARG A 306 -46.62 27.11 -15.86
C ARG A 306 -46.14 28.44 -16.47
N ASP A 307 -45.78 28.59 -17.75
CA ASP A 307 -46.34 28.05 -18.99
C ASP A 307 -45.33 27.97 -20.16
N SER A 308 -45.53 26.95 -21.00
CA SER A 308 -45.66 26.94 -22.48
C SER A 308 -44.64 27.58 -23.46
N GLN A 309 -44.07 26.68 -24.29
CA GLN A 309 -44.08 26.63 -25.77
C GLN A 309 -43.50 27.74 -26.70
N VAL A 310 -42.64 27.27 -27.62
CA VAL A 310 -42.66 27.44 -29.10
C VAL A 310 -41.80 28.54 -29.80
N ASN A 311 -41.01 28.03 -30.76
CA ASN A 311 -40.49 28.53 -32.04
C ASN A 311 -39.23 29.44 -32.19
N LYS A 312 -38.30 28.85 -32.96
CA LYS A 312 -37.46 29.35 -34.08
C LYS A 312 -37.46 30.87 -34.38
N ASN A 313 -36.25 31.45 -34.53
CA ASN A 313 -35.75 31.93 -35.83
C ASN A 313 -34.30 32.48 -35.77
N ASN A 314 -33.71 32.52 -36.96
CA ASN A 314 -32.36 32.96 -37.34
C ASN A 314 -32.02 34.44 -37.07
N GLY A 315 -30.73 34.74 -37.05
CA GLY A 315 -30.10 36.07 -37.19
C GLY A 315 -28.64 35.98 -36.74
N GLU A 316 -27.69 35.75 -37.65
CA GLU A 316 -26.86 36.76 -38.32
C GLU A 316 -26.10 37.71 -37.39
N GLY A 317 -24.77 37.60 -37.46
CA GLY A 317 -23.83 38.72 -37.51
C GLY A 317 -23.61 39.52 -36.24
N GLU A 318 -22.52 39.25 -35.52
CA GLU A 318 -21.75 40.31 -34.87
C GLU A 318 -20.30 39.87 -34.62
N SER A 319 -19.38 40.59 -35.26
CA SER A 319 -17.94 40.49 -35.04
C SER A 319 -17.62 40.97 -33.63
N ARG A 320 -16.98 40.10 -32.83
CA ARG A 320 -16.41 40.49 -31.54
C ARG A 320 -14.91 40.28 -31.54
N HIS A 321 -14.26 41.38 -31.19
CA HIS A 321 -12.83 41.59 -31.03
C HIS A 321 -12.06 40.42 -30.40
N ASP A 322 -10.94 40.08 -31.05
CA ASP A 322 -9.86 39.27 -30.52
C ASP A 322 -9.31 39.89 -29.24
N HIS A 323 -9.81 39.43 -28.10
CA HIS A 323 -9.04 39.51 -26.87
C HIS A 323 -7.96 38.44 -26.94
N ASN A 324 -6.74 38.93 -27.09
CA ASN A 324 -5.48 38.22 -26.98
C ASN A 324 -5.38 37.55 -25.59
N HIS A 325 -6.05 36.41 -25.43
CA HIS A 325 -5.90 35.52 -24.29
C HIS A 325 -4.55 34.83 -24.46
N ASN A 326 -3.61 35.25 -23.62
CA ASN A 326 -2.36 34.56 -23.38
C ASN A 326 -2.70 33.06 -23.21
N PRO A 327 -2.23 32.17 -24.10
CA PRO A 327 -2.59 30.76 -24.03
C PRO A 327 -1.98 30.22 -22.75
N ASP A 328 -2.85 30.11 -21.74
CA ASP A 328 -2.57 29.58 -20.41
C ASP A 328 -1.82 28.26 -20.63
N GLN A 329 -0.49 28.28 -20.46
CA GLN A 329 0.41 27.15 -20.69
C GLN A 329 0.20 26.09 -19.61
N ARG A 330 -1.01 25.54 -19.56
CA ARG A 330 -1.34 24.44 -18.68
C ARG A 330 -0.60 23.23 -19.20
N LEU A 331 0.38 22.79 -18.41
CA LEU A 331 1.05 21.51 -18.62
C LEU A 331 0.00 20.41 -18.88
N PRO A 332 0.31 19.43 -19.74
CA PRO A 332 -0.53 18.26 -19.93
C PRO A 332 -0.92 17.65 -18.57
N LYS A 333 -2.18 17.26 -18.41
CA LYS A 333 -2.72 16.74 -17.13
C LYS A 333 -1.89 15.59 -16.53
N SER A 334 -1.18 14.82 -17.35
CA SER A 334 -0.23 13.79 -16.93
C SER A 334 0.96 14.37 -16.16
N ASN A 335 1.57 15.45 -16.66
CA ASN A 335 2.74 16.08 -16.06
C ASN A 335 2.41 16.68 -14.68
N GLN A 336 1.21 17.25 -14.53
CA GLN A 336 0.76 17.77 -13.24
C GLN A 336 0.60 16.65 -12.18
N LYS A 337 0.06 15.49 -12.55
CA LYS A 337 -0.07 14.35 -11.64
C LYS A 337 1.29 13.79 -11.22
N ASN A 338 2.24 13.72 -12.14
CA ASN A 338 3.59 13.27 -11.85
C ASN A 338 4.27 14.21 -10.85
N SER A 339 4.21 15.52 -11.08
CA SER A 339 4.77 16.52 -10.17
C SER A 339 4.16 16.45 -8.76
N LEU A 340 2.83 16.32 -8.67
CA LEU A 340 2.15 16.18 -7.36
C LEU A 340 2.55 14.89 -6.64
N PHE A 341 2.71 13.79 -7.37
CA PHE A 341 3.14 12.54 -6.78
C PHE A 341 4.60 12.58 -6.33
N SER A 342 5.49 13.17 -7.10
CA SER A 342 6.89 13.34 -6.68
C SER A 342 7.00 14.21 -5.43
N LYS A 343 6.26 15.32 -5.37
CA LYS A 343 6.17 16.13 -4.15
C LYS A 343 5.63 15.32 -2.97
N TRP A 344 4.64 14.44 -3.20
CA TRP A 344 4.13 13.55 -2.15
C TRP A 344 5.19 12.58 -1.63
N VAL A 345 6.01 12.00 -2.52
CA VAL A 345 7.10 11.10 -2.12
C VAL A 345 8.18 11.85 -1.33
N GLU A 346 8.53 13.07 -1.73
CA GLU A 346 9.45 13.94 -0.98
C GLU A 346 8.94 14.21 0.44
N LEU A 347 7.66 14.56 0.56
CA LEU A 347 7.02 14.75 1.86
C LEU A 347 7.05 13.48 2.72
N LEU A 348 6.78 12.31 2.11
CA LEU A 348 6.92 11.04 2.81
C LEU A 348 8.38 10.75 3.22
N LEU A 349 9.37 11.14 2.41
CA LEU A 349 10.79 11.02 2.79
C LEU A 349 11.10 11.93 3.98
N ASP A 350 10.65 13.18 3.93
CA ASP A 350 10.84 14.15 5.02
C ASP A 350 10.21 13.69 6.33
N ALA A 351 9.12 12.91 6.23
CA ALA A 351 8.44 12.28 7.36
C ALA A 351 9.25 11.21 8.09
N VAL A 352 10.25 10.63 7.43
CA VAL A 352 11.11 9.62 8.05
C VAL A 352 11.99 10.32 9.08
N HIS A 353 11.81 10.02 10.36
CA HIS A 353 12.44 10.74 11.45
C HIS A 353 13.97 10.69 11.33
N LEU A 354 14.62 11.86 11.43
CA LEU A 354 16.07 12.01 11.44
C LEU A 354 16.58 11.83 12.87
N GLY A 355 16.56 10.59 13.36
CA GLY A 355 17.43 10.25 14.49
C GLY A 355 18.89 10.26 14.04
N ASP A 356 19.81 10.33 15.00
CA ASP A 356 21.24 10.20 14.69
C ASP A 356 21.51 8.88 13.93
N GLY A 357 22.18 8.99 12.79
CA GLY A 357 22.55 7.82 11.96
C GLY A 357 21.50 7.35 10.94
N VAL A 358 20.31 7.96 10.88
CA VAL A 358 19.30 7.57 9.88
C VAL A 358 19.70 8.08 8.49
N THR A 359 19.90 7.16 7.55
CA THR A 359 20.04 7.47 6.13
C THR A 359 18.70 7.30 5.42
N ARG A 360 18.36 8.19 4.48
CA ARG A 360 17.13 8.11 3.70
C ARG A 360 17.34 8.63 2.28
N ARG A 361 16.74 7.99 1.29
CA ARG A 361 16.82 8.39 -0.12
C ARG A 361 15.56 8.02 -0.91
N ILE A 362 15.35 8.72 -2.02
CA ILE A 362 14.36 8.35 -3.03
C ILE A 362 15.10 7.67 -4.18
N GLU A 363 14.63 6.47 -4.54
CA GLU A 363 15.13 5.70 -5.67
C GLU A 363 14.12 5.74 -6.80
N HIS A 364 14.60 6.02 -8.02
CA HIS A 364 13.77 6.03 -9.21
C HIS A 364 13.94 4.73 -9.98
N CYS A 365 12.87 3.95 -10.11
CA CYS A 365 12.87 2.71 -10.86
C CYS A 365 11.72 2.68 -11.88
N PRO A 366 12.01 2.77 -13.19
CA PRO A 366 11.00 2.90 -14.25
C PRO A 366 10.37 1.55 -14.61
N VAL A 367 9.89 0.80 -13.60
CA VAL A 367 9.21 -0.49 -13.82
C VAL A 367 7.78 -0.36 -14.35
N GLN A 368 7.16 0.81 -14.20
CA GLN A 368 5.81 1.07 -14.71
C GLN A 368 5.82 2.27 -15.66
N LEU A 369 5.90 1.99 -16.97
CA LEU A 369 5.99 3.04 -18.01
C LEU A 369 4.77 3.97 -18.05
N ASN A 370 3.59 3.43 -17.77
CA ASN A 370 2.32 4.17 -17.81
C ASN A 370 1.87 4.67 -16.43
N HIS A 371 2.70 4.48 -15.40
CA HIS A 371 2.35 4.87 -14.05
C HIS A 371 3.41 5.80 -13.47
N PHE A 372 2.98 6.88 -12.85
CA PHE A 372 3.86 7.82 -12.13
C PHE A 372 4.50 7.23 -10.86
N GLN A 373 4.26 5.94 -10.56
CA GLN A 373 4.68 5.23 -9.35
C GLN A 373 6.07 4.59 -9.50
N ASN A 374 7.04 5.34 -10.00
CA ASN A 374 8.39 4.84 -10.22
C ASN A 374 9.36 5.33 -9.13
N GLN A 375 8.86 5.78 -7.97
CA GLN A 375 9.68 6.27 -6.87
C GLN A 375 9.50 5.40 -5.62
N PHE A 376 10.63 5.06 -5.01
CA PHE A 376 10.73 4.24 -3.82
C PHE A 376 11.44 5.04 -2.74
N ILE A 377 11.01 4.92 -1.49
CA ILE A 377 11.70 5.47 -0.34
C ILE A 377 12.48 4.33 0.30
N VAL A 378 13.77 4.55 0.49
CA VAL A 378 14.64 3.65 1.25
C VAL A 378 15.17 4.41 2.45
N ALA A 379 15.04 3.84 3.65
CA ALA A 379 15.63 4.41 4.85
C ALA A 379 16.26 3.31 5.74
N THR A 380 17.31 3.63 6.48
CA THR A 380 18.01 2.70 7.36
C THR A 380 18.56 3.45 8.56
N ASN A 381 18.51 2.84 9.74
CA ASN A 381 19.05 3.40 10.99
C ASN A 381 20.04 2.48 11.70
#